data_AF-A0A453EU61-F1
#
_entry.id   AF-A0A453EU61-F1
#
_cell.length_a   1.000
_cell.length_b   1.000
_cell.length_c   1.000
_cell.angle_alpha   90.00
_cell.angle_beta   90.00
_cell.angle_gamma   90.00
#
_symmetry.space_group_name_H-M   'P 1'
#
loop_
_entity.id
_entity.type
_entity.pdbx_description
1 polymer ?
#
loop_
_entity_poly.entity_id
_entity_poly.type
_entity_poly.pdbx_seq_one_letter_code
_entity_poly.pdbx_strand_id
1 'polypeptide(L)'
;VDEKQRNVLLTEQGYADAEEILDIDDLYDPREQWASYVLNAIKAKELFLRDVNYIVRSKEVLIVDEFTGRVMAGRRWSDGLHQAIEAKEGVQIQNETITLASISYQNFFLQFPKLCGMTGTAATERQEFESIYKLKVTVVPTNKPMIRKDDSDVVFRATSGKWRAAVVEISRMNKACRPVLVGTTSVEQSETLSEQLREAGIPHEVLNAKPENVEREAEIVAQSGRLGAVTIATNMAGRGTDIILGGNAEFMARLKLREMLMPRIVNPVDGVIVSKKQLPPRKTWKTNESLFPCELSEDTLSCIKDAVEVAVKEWGEKSLPELEAEERLSYSCEKGPTRDEVIATLRTAFMKIADEFKIYTEEEKKKVIATGGLHVVGTERHESRRIDNQLRGRSGRQGDPGSSRFFLSLEDNIFRIFGGDRIQGLMQAFRVEDLPIESKMLTRALDEAQRKVENYFFDIRKQLFEYDEVLNSQRDRVYAERRRALASGSLESLIVEYAELTMDDILEV
;
A
#
# COMPACT_ATOMS: atom_id res chain seq x y z
N VAL A 1 -18.97 0.70 32.82
CA VAL A 1 -18.76 0.64 31.35
C VAL A 1 -18.16 1.97 30.92
N ASP A 2 -17.06 1.95 30.17
CA ASP A 2 -16.49 3.14 29.53
C ASP A 2 -16.86 3.14 28.05
N GLU A 3 -17.87 3.92 27.69
CA GLU A 3 -18.38 4.02 26.31
C GLU A 3 -17.37 4.69 25.37
N LYS A 4 -16.53 5.60 25.89
CA LYS A 4 -15.58 6.38 25.08
C LYS A 4 -14.40 5.51 24.64
N GLN A 5 -13.89 4.69 25.54
CA GLN A 5 -12.81 3.73 25.23
C GLN A 5 -13.34 2.37 24.74
N ARG A 6 -14.67 2.18 24.69
CA ARG A 6 -15.34 0.90 24.42
C ARG A 6 -14.77 -0.24 25.25
N ASN A 7 -14.64 0.01 26.56
CA ASN A 7 -14.09 -0.97 27.49
C ASN A 7 -15.04 -1.23 28.66
N VAL A 8 -14.92 -2.42 29.24
CA VAL A 8 -15.69 -2.84 30.41
C VAL A 8 -14.69 -3.30 31.46
N LEU A 9 -14.91 -2.85 32.69
CA LEU A 9 -14.19 -3.28 33.88
C LEU A 9 -15.24 -3.83 34.86
N LEU A 10 -14.94 -4.99 35.45
CA LEU A 10 -15.75 -5.57 36.52
C LEU A 10 -15.44 -4.86 37.84
N THR A 11 -16.46 -4.73 38.68
CA THR A 11 -16.30 -4.29 40.08
C THR A 11 -15.96 -5.50 40.95
N GLU A 12 -15.44 -5.29 42.16
CA GLU A 12 -15.13 -6.41 43.09
C GLU A 12 -16.35 -7.31 43.34
N GLN A 13 -17.54 -6.73 43.52
CA GLN A 13 -18.78 -7.50 43.63
C GLN A 13 -19.07 -8.32 42.37
N GLY A 14 -18.87 -7.72 41.19
CA GLY A 14 -19.08 -8.42 39.92
C GLY A 14 -18.09 -9.55 39.65
N TYR A 15 -16.90 -9.51 40.25
CA TYR A 15 -15.96 -10.64 40.24
C TYR A 15 -16.49 -11.78 41.12
N ALA A 16 -16.84 -11.49 42.37
CA ALA A 16 -17.36 -12.49 43.31
C ALA A 16 -18.64 -13.17 42.78
N ASP A 17 -19.56 -12.39 42.21
CA ASP A 17 -20.79 -12.94 41.62
C ASP A 17 -20.49 -13.84 40.41
N ALA A 18 -19.47 -13.50 39.60
CA ALA A 18 -19.09 -14.31 38.45
C ALA A 18 -18.42 -15.64 38.86
N GLU A 19 -17.58 -15.61 39.89
CA GLU A 19 -16.94 -16.78 40.49
C GLU A 19 -17.99 -17.74 41.09
N GLU A 20 -18.98 -17.20 41.82
CA GLU A 20 -20.09 -17.98 42.39
C GLU A 20 -20.96 -18.64 41.30
N ILE A 21 -21.27 -17.92 40.22
CA ILE A 21 -22.09 -18.44 39.12
C ILE A 21 -21.37 -19.54 38.34
N LEU A 22 -20.05 -19.39 38.15
CA LEU A 22 -19.23 -20.33 37.40
C LEU A 22 -18.72 -21.50 38.26
N ASP A 23 -18.92 -21.44 39.58
CA ASP A 23 -18.41 -22.42 40.56
C ASP A 23 -16.89 -22.59 40.46
N ILE A 24 -16.17 -21.46 40.41
CA ILE A 24 -14.71 -21.38 40.33
C ILE A 24 -14.13 -20.49 41.41
N ASP A 25 -12.91 -20.80 41.86
CA ASP A 25 -12.23 -20.03 42.92
C ASP A 25 -11.50 -18.77 42.39
N ASP A 26 -11.09 -18.77 41.13
CA ASP A 26 -10.34 -17.67 40.51
C ASP A 26 -10.72 -17.50 39.03
N LEU A 27 -11.32 -16.36 38.70
CA LEU A 27 -11.70 -16.03 37.33
C LEU A 27 -10.49 -15.87 36.38
N TYR A 28 -9.30 -15.58 36.91
CA TYR A 28 -8.07 -15.32 36.17
C TYR A 28 -7.07 -16.50 36.14
N ASP A 29 -7.51 -17.71 36.48
CA ASP A 29 -6.66 -18.90 36.38
C ASP A 29 -6.09 -19.04 34.94
N PRO A 30 -4.76 -19.05 34.74
CA PRO A 30 -4.15 -19.19 33.42
C PRO A 30 -4.54 -20.47 32.66
N ARG A 31 -5.04 -21.49 33.37
CA ARG A 31 -5.51 -22.76 32.81
C ARG A 31 -6.89 -22.64 32.17
N GLU A 32 -7.70 -21.68 32.61
CA GLU A 32 -9.09 -21.51 32.19
C GLU A 32 -9.36 -20.08 31.70
N GLN A 33 -9.99 -19.91 30.54
CA GLN A 33 -10.13 -18.59 29.91
C GLN A 33 -11.40 -17.82 30.32
N TRP A 34 -11.96 -18.11 31.51
CA TRP A 34 -13.27 -17.59 31.95
C TRP A 34 -13.33 -16.06 32.02
N ALA A 35 -12.30 -15.40 32.54
CA ALA A 35 -12.23 -13.93 32.55
C ALA A 35 -12.46 -13.31 31.17
N SER A 36 -11.82 -13.86 30.14
CA SER A 36 -11.95 -13.37 28.77
C SER A 36 -13.39 -13.52 28.26
N TYR A 37 -13.99 -14.69 28.47
CA TYR A 37 -15.35 -14.98 28.03
C TYR A 37 -16.39 -14.09 28.73
N VAL A 38 -16.27 -13.92 30.05
CA VAL A 38 -17.19 -13.07 30.83
C VAL A 38 -17.06 -11.60 30.40
N LEU A 39 -15.83 -11.08 30.30
CA LEU A 39 -15.60 -9.70 29.87
C LEU A 39 -16.12 -9.45 28.45
N ASN A 40 -15.90 -10.39 27.52
CA ASN A 40 -16.41 -10.29 26.16
C ASN A 40 -17.93 -10.41 26.09
N ALA A 41 -18.56 -11.26 26.91
CA ALA A 41 -20.00 -11.35 27.00
C ALA A 41 -20.62 -10.02 27.48
N ILE A 42 -20.03 -9.38 28.48
CA ILE A 42 -20.50 -8.08 28.99
C ILE A 42 -20.23 -6.97 27.96
N LYS A 43 -19.07 -6.96 27.30
CA LYS A 43 -18.79 -6.04 26.19
C LYS A 43 -19.82 -6.19 25.07
N ALA A 44 -20.07 -7.42 24.63
CA ALA A 44 -21.07 -7.73 23.61
C ALA A 44 -22.47 -7.27 24.04
N LYS A 45 -22.83 -7.43 25.32
CA LYS A 45 -24.13 -7.00 25.86
C LYS A 45 -24.28 -5.47 25.85
N GLU A 46 -23.34 -4.75 26.44
CA GLU A 46 -23.48 -3.33 26.78
C GLU A 46 -22.94 -2.38 25.69
N LEU A 47 -21.86 -2.75 24.97
CA LEU A 47 -21.19 -1.86 24.01
C LEU A 47 -21.54 -2.13 22.54
N PHE A 48 -22.02 -3.34 22.22
CA PHE A 48 -22.34 -3.74 20.84
C PHE A 48 -23.85 -3.93 20.68
N LEU A 49 -24.47 -2.91 20.09
CA LEU A 49 -25.90 -2.82 19.87
C LEU A 49 -26.28 -3.36 18.49
N ARG A 50 -27.35 -4.15 18.48
CA ARG A 50 -27.98 -4.63 17.25
C ARG A 50 -28.57 -3.45 16.47
N ASP A 51 -28.50 -3.54 15.15
CA ASP A 51 -28.91 -2.54 14.17
C ASP A 51 -28.10 -1.23 14.19
N VAL A 52 -27.04 -1.16 15.01
CA VAL A 52 -26.06 -0.06 15.03
C VAL A 52 -24.67 -0.58 14.66
N ASN A 53 -24.13 -1.52 15.45
CA ASN A 53 -22.79 -2.06 15.24
C ASN A 53 -22.79 -3.36 14.40
N TYR A 54 -23.90 -4.10 14.41
CA TYR A 54 -24.12 -5.29 13.58
C TYR A 54 -25.58 -5.51 13.28
N ILE A 55 -25.84 -6.35 12.28
CA ILE A 55 -27.16 -6.91 11.99
C ILE A 55 -27.07 -8.43 11.96
N VAL A 56 -28.18 -9.11 12.24
CA VAL A 56 -28.29 -10.57 12.11
C VAL A 56 -29.09 -10.88 10.83
N ARG A 57 -28.46 -11.53 9.86
CA ARG A 57 -29.12 -11.99 8.62
C ARG A 57 -28.76 -13.44 8.34
N SER A 58 -29.74 -14.23 7.91
CA SER A 58 -29.53 -15.65 7.56
C SER A 58 -28.85 -16.49 8.66
N LYS A 59 -29.09 -16.16 9.93
CA LYS A 59 -28.40 -16.75 11.10
C LYS A 59 -26.88 -16.51 11.11
N GLU A 60 -26.43 -15.37 10.62
CA GLU A 60 -25.05 -14.89 10.76
C GLU A 60 -25.05 -13.44 11.25
N VAL A 61 -24.06 -13.12 12.11
CA VAL A 61 -23.81 -11.76 12.59
C VAL A 61 -22.93 -11.04 11.56
N LEU A 62 -23.42 -9.94 11.01
CA LEU A 62 -22.68 -9.11 10.04
C LEU A 62 -22.41 -7.74 10.63
N ILE A 63 -21.14 -7.34 10.64
CA ILE A 63 -20.71 -6.04 11.17
C ILE A 63 -21.23 -4.92 10.28
N VAL A 64 -21.72 -3.86 10.89
CA VAL A 64 -22.12 -2.62 10.20
C VAL A 64 -21.12 -1.54 10.56
N ASP A 65 -20.63 -0.84 9.55
CA ASP A 65 -19.84 0.37 9.75
C ASP A 65 -20.77 1.50 10.22
N GLU A 66 -20.53 2.00 11.44
CA GLU A 66 -21.35 3.03 12.10
C GLU A 66 -21.44 4.34 11.31
N PHE A 67 -20.42 4.66 10.51
CA PHE A 67 -20.39 5.91 9.76
C PHE A 67 -21.13 5.81 8.42
N THR A 68 -21.04 4.65 7.76
CA THR A 68 -21.58 4.48 6.41
C THR A 68 -22.87 3.67 6.36
N GLY A 69 -23.24 2.99 7.45
CA GLY A 69 -24.35 2.03 7.52
C GLY A 69 -24.16 0.81 6.62
N ARG A 70 -22.95 0.60 6.06
CA ARG A 70 -22.66 -0.49 5.13
C ARG A 70 -22.34 -1.76 5.90
N VAL A 71 -22.83 -2.88 5.36
CA VAL A 71 -22.56 -4.21 5.90
C VAL A 71 -21.19 -4.70 5.44
N MET A 72 -20.30 -4.99 6.38
CA MET A 72 -18.95 -5.50 6.15
C MET A 72 -18.95 -7.02 6.13
N ALA A 73 -19.32 -7.61 4.98
CA ALA A 73 -19.32 -9.06 4.81
C ALA A 73 -17.91 -9.66 4.96
N GLY A 74 -17.80 -10.79 5.66
CA GLY A 74 -16.54 -11.52 5.88
C GLY A 74 -15.63 -10.94 6.96
N ARG A 75 -16.01 -9.83 7.63
CA ARG A 75 -15.28 -9.31 8.79
C ARG A 75 -15.83 -9.88 10.10
N ARG A 76 -14.93 -10.12 11.04
CA ARG A 76 -15.21 -10.57 12.41
C ARG A 76 -14.47 -9.73 13.43
N TRP A 77 -15.02 -9.64 14.64
CA TRP A 77 -14.28 -9.15 15.79
C TRP A 77 -13.34 -10.25 16.31
N SER A 78 -12.14 -9.87 16.76
CA SER A 78 -11.14 -10.78 17.31
C SER A 78 -11.41 -11.14 18.78
N ASP A 79 -10.57 -12.01 19.33
CA ASP A 79 -10.47 -12.31 20.77
C ASP A 79 -11.79 -12.78 21.39
N GLY A 80 -12.51 -13.68 20.72
CA GLY A 80 -13.78 -14.22 21.22
C GLY A 80 -14.98 -13.26 21.20
N LEU A 81 -14.82 -11.99 20.84
CA LEU A 81 -15.90 -10.99 20.91
C LEU A 81 -17.01 -11.26 19.89
N HIS A 82 -16.67 -11.74 18.70
CA HIS A 82 -17.69 -12.10 17.69
C HIS A 82 -18.55 -13.27 18.17
N GLN A 83 -17.91 -14.27 18.78
CA GLN A 83 -18.58 -15.43 19.39
C GLN A 83 -19.48 -15.01 20.54
N ALA A 84 -19.05 -14.06 21.37
CA ALA A 84 -19.87 -13.50 22.43
C ALA A 84 -21.14 -12.82 21.89
N ILE A 85 -21.05 -12.12 20.74
CA ILE A 85 -22.21 -11.53 20.07
C ILE A 85 -23.10 -12.60 19.43
N GLU A 86 -22.52 -13.63 18.80
CA GLU A 86 -23.27 -14.79 18.28
C GLU A 86 -24.04 -15.49 19.40
N ALA A 87 -23.42 -15.69 20.57
CA ALA A 87 -24.05 -16.26 21.76
C ALA A 87 -25.16 -15.35 22.31
N LYS A 88 -24.92 -14.04 22.40
CA LYS A 88 -25.92 -13.03 22.81
C LYS A 88 -27.18 -13.10 21.96
N GLU A 89 -27.03 -13.25 20.65
CA GLU A 89 -28.14 -13.27 19.69
C GLU A 89 -28.73 -14.69 19.45
N GLY A 90 -28.21 -15.71 20.14
CA GLY A 90 -28.66 -17.10 19.98
C GLY A 90 -28.37 -17.70 18.60
N VAL A 91 -27.34 -17.20 17.93
CA VAL A 91 -26.89 -17.66 16.61
C VAL A 91 -25.92 -18.84 16.79
N GLN A 92 -25.76 -19.66 15.75
CA GLN A 92 -24.75 -20.73 15.78
C GLN A 92 -23.36 -20.13 15.95
N ILE A 93 -22.75 -20.41 17.10
CA ILE A 93 -21.41 -19.93 17.44
C ILE A 93 -20.41 -20.61 16.52
N GLN A 94 -19.64 -19.81 15.81
CA GLN A 94 -18.60 -20.30 14.92
C GLN A 94 -17.27 -20.41 15.67
N ASN A 95 -16.44 -21.37 15.25
CA ASN A 95 -15.13 -21.57 15.84
C ASN A 95 -14.32 -20.26 15.81
N GLU A 96 -13.61 -20.01 16.91
CA GLU A 96 -12.72 -18.88 17.01
C GLU A 96 -11.60 -18.98 15.97
N THR A 97 -11.28 -17.82 15.37
CA THR A 97 -10.11 -17.73 14.51
C THR A 97 -8.89 -17.59 15.39
N ILE A 98 -8.26 -18.72 15.69
CA ILE A 98 -7.05 -18.77 16.52
C ILE A 98 -5.84 -18.42 15.63
N THR A 99 -4.95 -17.59 16.15
CA THR A 99 -3.68 -17.27 15.47
C THR A 99 -2.72 -18.44 15.60
N LEU A 100 -2.53 -19.21 14.53
CA LEU A 100 -1.62 -20.38 14.53
C LEU A 100 -0.14 -19.99 14.52
N ALA A 101 0.19 -18.90 13.84
CA ALA A 101 1.53 -18.34 13.77
C ALA A 101 1.41 -16.84 13.48
N SER A 102 2.26 -16.05 14.13
CA SER A 102 2.42 -14.63 13.89
C SER A 102 3.90 -14.29 13.96
N ILE A 103 4.32 -13.27 13.21
CA ILE A 103 5.63 -12.64 13.31
C ILE A 103 5.56 -11.19 12.88
N SER A 104 6.16 -10.29 13.66
CA SER A 104 6.32 -8.90 13.24
C SER A 104 7.32 -8.79 12.08
N TYR A 105 7.16 -7.79 11.21
CA TYR A 105 8.14 -7.53 10.15
C TYR A 105 9.53 -7.26 10.71
N GLN A 106 9.62 -6.59 11.86
CA GLN A 106 10.87 -6.30 12.55
C GLN A 106 11.64 -7.58 12.85
N ASN A 107 11.04 -8.51 13.59
CA ASN A 107 11.68 -9.78 13.93
C ASN A 107 11.86 -10.69 12.72
N PHE A 108 10.95 -10.67 11.75
CA PHE A 108 11.11 -11.40 10.50
C PHE A 108 12.39 -10.98 9.75
N PHE A 109 12.63 -9.68 9.58
CA PHE A 109 13.83 -9.21 8.86
C PHE A 109 15.12 -9.42 9.65
N LEU A 110 15.06 -9.44 10.98
CA LEU A 110 16.22 -9.72 11.84
C LEU A 110 16.70 -11.18 11.75
N GLN A 111 15.88 -12.11 11.24
CA GLN A 111 16.28 -13.50 11.01
C GLN A 111 17.24 -13.67 9.82
N PHE A 112 17.32 -12.68 8.92
CA PHE A 112 18.20 -12.76 7.76
C PHE A 112 19.66 -12.51 8.17
N PRO A 113 20.62 -13.38 7.78
CA PRO A 113 22.05 -13.21 8.14
C PRO A 113 22.65 -11.89 7.66
N LYS A 114 22.13 -11.35 6.57
CA LYS A 114 22.53 -10.07 6.01
C LYS A 114 21.29 -9.30 5.61
N LEU A 115 21.11 -8.13 6.21
CA LEU A 115 20.02 -7.22 5.90
C LEU A 115 20.56 -5.96 5.23
N CYS A 116 19.99 -5.61 4.09
CA CYS A 116 20.25 -4.34 3.41
C CYS A 116 18.95 -3.79 2.82
N GLY A 117 18.91 -2.48 2.59
CA GLY A 117 17.74 -1.82 2.05
C GLY A 117 18.12 -0.57 1.27
N MET A 118 17.27 -0.19 0.32
CA MET A 118 17.43 1.03 -0.46
C MET A 118 16.11 1.79 -0.48
N THR A 119 16.20 3.11 -0.31
CA THR A 119 15.05 4.02 -0.42
C THR A 119 15.56 5.45 -0.56
N GLY A 120 14.82 6.31 -1.25
CA GLY A 120 15.16 7.72 -1.40
C GLY A 120 14.95 8.56 -0.13
N THR A 121 14.30 8.02 0.91
CA THR A 121 13.84 8.82 2.06
C THR A 121 14.16 8.21 3.44
N ALA A 122 15.17 7.33 3.55
CA ALA A 122 15.55 6.72 4.84
C ALA A 122 16.25 7.69 5.82
N ALA A 123 16.76 8.82 5.35
CA ALA A 123 17.59 9.70 6.18
C ALA A 123 16.86 10.27 7.42
N THR A 124 15.53 10.43 7.34
CA THR A 124 14.70 10.90 8.47
C THR A 124 14.60 9.84 9.57
N GLU A 125 14.46 8.58 9.19
CA GLU A 125 14.27 7.45 10.11
C GLU A 125 15.57 6.77 10.53
N ARG A 126 16.72 7.46 10.42
CA ARG A 126 18.04 6.87 10.73
C ARG A 126 18.09 6.25 12.12
N GLN A 127 17.51 6.91 13.12
CA GLN A 127 17.50 6.44 14.49
C GLN A 127 16.68 5.15 14.66
N GLU A 128 15.54 5.03 13.97
CA GLU A 128 14.71 3.81 14.00
C GLU A 128 15.46 2.64 13.34
N PHE A 129 16.09 2.87 12.18
CA PHE A 129 16.90 1.83 11.50
C PHE A 129 18.10 1.36 12.34
N GLU A 130 18.79 2.27 13.02
CA GLU A 130 19.95 1.93 13.85
C GLU A 130 19.54 1.26 15.16
N SER A 131 18.42 1.66 15.78
CA SER A 131 17.96 1.08 17.04
C SER A 131 17.38 -0.32 16.86
N ILE A 132 16.46 -0.51 15.89
CA ILE A 132 15.75 -1.77 15.67
C ILE A 132 16.59 -2.74 14.84
N TYR A 133 17.02 -2.32 13.65
CA TYR A 133 17.66 -3.22 12.67
C TYR A 133 19.19 -3.21 12.71
N LYS A 134 19.80 -2.36 13.55
CA LYS A 134 21.25 -2.11 13.58
C LYS A 134 21.81 -1.69 12.21
N LEU A 135 20.98 -1.05 11.39
CA LEU A 135 21.34 -0.62 10.04
C LEU A 135 21.80 0.84 10.02
N LYS A 136 22.98 1.07 9.45
CA LYS A 136 23.49 2.42 9.20
C LYS A 136 22.86 3.01 7.93
N VAL A 137 22.32 4.21 8.04
CA VAL A 137 21.75 4.93 6.89
C VAL A 137 22.76 5.91 6.29
N THR A 138 23.30 5.56 5.12
CA THR A 138 24.20 6.40 4.33
C THR A 138 23.44 7.09 3.20
N VAL A 139 23.61 8.40 3.06
CA VAL A 139 23.02 9.18 1.96
C VAL A 139 23.98 9.13 0.77
N VAL A 140 23.55 8.45 -0.30
CA VAL A 140 24.32 8.39 -1.56
C VAL A 140 24.06 9.68 -2.36
N PRO A 141 25.10 10.37 -2.84
CA PRO A 141 24.93 11.55 -3.70
C PRO A 141 24.14 11.23 -4.96
N THR A 142 23.36 12.20 -5.44
CA THR A 142 22.61 12.04 -6.70
C THR A 142 23.55 12.10 -7.90
N ASN A 143 23.23 11.35 -8.97
CA ASN A 143 24.00 11.35 -10.22
C ASN A 143 24.10 12.74 -10.87
N LYS A 144 23.03 13.54 -10.75
CA LYS A 144 22.96 14.93 -11.21
C LYS A 144 22.44 15.84 -10.10
N PRO A 145 22.78 17.15 -10.11
CA PRO A 145 22.27 18.10 -9.14
C PRO A 145 20.74 18.18 -9.16
N MET A 146 20.12 18.23 -7.99
CA MET A 146 18.67 18.38 -7.86
C MET A 146 18.29 19.86 -8.02
N ILE A 147 17.46 20.17 -9.02
CA ILE A 147 17.03 21.54 -9.37
C ILE A 147 15.50 21.74 -9.23
N ARG A 148 14.79 20.78 -8.62
CA ARG A 148 13.35 20.87 -8.39
C ARG A 148 13.04 22.06 -7.48
N LYS A 149 12.00 22.82 -7.82
CA LYS A 149 11.50 23.91 -7.00
C LYS A 149 10.36 23.42 -6.10
N ASP A 150 10.63 23.32 -4.80
CA ASP A 150 9.59 23.01 -3.82
C ASP A 150 8.98 24.32 -3.33
N ASP A 151 7.79 24.63 -3.84
CA ASP A 151 7.04 25.83 -3.48
C ASP A 151 6.45 25.70 -2.06
N SER A 152 6.17 26.85 -1.43
CA SER A 152 5.53 26.85 -0.10
C SER A 152 4.10 26.32 -0.17
N ASP A 153 3.67 25.69 0.91
CA ASP A 153 2.31 25.17 1.05
C ASP A 153 1.28 26.31 1.04
N VAL A 154 0.18 26.11 0.33
CA VAL A 154 -0.95 27.03 0.26
C VAL A 154 -2.04 26.49 1.16
N VAL A 155 -2.40 27.24 2.20
CA VAL A 155 -3.35 26.76 3.23
C VAL A 155 -4.65 27.53 3.16
N PHE A 156 -5.76 26.80 3.19
CA PHE A 156 -7.13 27.32 3.20
C PHE A 156 -7.79 27.01 4.54
N ARG A 157 -8.80 27.81 4.90
CA ARG A 157 -9.63 27.49 6.07
C ARG A 157 -10.55 26.31 5.77
N ALA A 158 -11.26 26.37 4.64
CA ALA A 158 -12.26 25.40 4.23
C ALA A 158 -11.75 24.46 3.13
N THR A 159 -12.24 23.22 3.16
CA THR A 159 -11.88 22.18 2.19
C THR A 159 -12.34 22.53 0.77
N SER A 160 -13.47 23.24 0.62
CA SER A 160 -13.99 23.72 -0.67
C SER A 160 -13.03 24.70 -1.36
N GLY A 161 -12.47 25.66 -0.62
CA GLY A 161 -11.49 26.63 -1.12
C GLY A 161 -10.21 25.94 -1.60
N LYS A 162 -9.72 24.94 -0.84
CA LYS A 162 -8.59 24.09 -1.21
C LYS A 162 -8.79 23.40 -2.57
N TRP A 163 -9.92 22.72 -2.75
CA TRP A 163 -10.20 21.99 -3.99
C TRP A 163 -10.32 22.93 -5.19
N ARG A 164 -11.01 24.06 -5.04
CA ARG A 164 -11.12 25.08 -6.10
C ARG A 164 -9.75 25.59 -6.52
N ALA A 165 -8.87 25.89 -5.56
CA ALA A 165 -7.52 26.35 -5.84
C ALA A 165 -6.65 25.28 -6.52
N ALA A 166 -6.76 24.02 -6.09
CA ALA A 166 -6.06 22.90 -6.72
C ALA A 166 -6.50 22.72 -8.19
N VAL A 167 -7.82 22.75 -8.47
CA VAL A 167 -8.34 22.67 -9.84
C VAL A 167 -7.88 23.85 -10.70
N VAL A 168 -7.83 25.06 -10.14
CA VAL A 168 -7.31 26.24 -10.86
C VAL A 168 -5.83 26.09 -11.20
N GLU A 169 -5.00 25.58 -10.27
CA GLU A 169 -3.59 25.32 -10.54
C GLU A 169 -3.40 24.23 -11.60
N ILE A 170 -4.13 23.12 -11.50
CA ILE A 170 -4.11 22.03 -12.49
C ILE A 170 -4.52 22.56 -13.86
N SER A 171 -5.60 23.35 -13.94
CA SER A 171 -6.08 23.98 -15.18
C SER A 171 -5.01 24.90 -15.79
N ARG A 172 -4.34 25.70 -14.96
CA ARG A 172 -3.26 26.59 -15.43
C ARG A 172 -2.09 25.82 -16.01
N MET A 173 -1.66 24.74 -15.34
CA MET A 173 -0.55 23.91 -15.81
C MET A 173 -0.92 23.11 -17.07
N ASN A 174 -2.14 22.57 -17.13
CA ASN A 174 -2.65 21.85 -18.30
C ASN A 174 -2.77 22.77 -19.53
N LYS A 175 -3.27 24.00 -19.37
CA LYS A 175 -3.27 25.02 -20.45
C LYS A 175 -1.88 25.38 -20.96
N ALA A 176 -0.85 25.26 -20.12
CA ALA A 176 0.55 25.42 -20.52
C ALA A 176 1.18 24.11 -21.05
N CYS A 177 0.38 23.06 -21.27
CA CYS A 177 0.81 21.71 -21.67
C CYS A 177 1.86 21.07 -20.74
N ARG A 178 1.89 21.48 -19.47
CA ARG A 178 2.81 20.95 -18.47
C ARG A 178 2.20 19.71 -17.80
N PRO A 179 2.93 18.59 -17.68
CA PRO A 179 2.42 17.41 -17.00
C PRO A 179 2.20 17.68 -15.50
N VAL A 180 1.10 17.16 -14.96
CA VAL A 180 0.70 17.31 -13.56
C VAL A 180 0.44 15.96 -12.93
N LEU A 181 1.07 15.71 -11.78
CA LEU A 181 0.74 14.60 -10.89
C LEU A 181 0.06 15.14 -9.64
N VAL A 182 -1.16 14.71 -9.37
CA VAL A 182 -1.93 15.07 -8.19
C VAL A 182 -1.94 13.91 -7.20
N GLY A 183 -1.54 14.14 -5.95
CA GLY A 183 -1.59 13.14 -4.88
C GLY A 183 -2.72 13.43 -3.90
N THR A 184 -3.67 12.50 -3.76
CA THR A 184 -4.72 12.53 -2.71
C THR A 184 -4.47 11.46 -1.65
N THR A 185 -5.13 11.52 -0.49
CA THR A 185 -4.96 10.53 0.60
C THR A 185 -6.01 9.42 0.57
N SER A 186 -7.13 9.65 -0.11
CA SER A 186 -8.22 8.68 -0.22
C SER A 186 -8.77 8.56 -1.64
N VAL A 187 -9.42 7.43 -1.90
CA VAL A 187 -10.11 7.13 -3.17
C VAL A 187 -11.28 8.07 -3.39
N GLU A 188 -12.07 8.35 -2.35
CA GLU A 188 -13.21 9.27 -2.43
C GLU A 188 -12.80 10.68 -2.86
N GLN A 189 -11.67 11.18 -2.33
CA GLN A 189 -11.12 12.46 -2.74
C GLN A 189 -10.62 12.45 -4.19
N SER A 190 -10.02 11.35 -4.64
CA SER A 190 -9.60 11.20 -6.03
C SER A 190 -10.78 11.20 -6.99
N GLU A 191 -11.87 10.51 -6.66
CA GLU A 191 -13.10 10.51 -7.47
C GLU A 191 -13.76 11.90 -7.48
N THR A 192 -13.84 12.56 -6.31
CA THR A 192 -14.39 13.93 -6.21
C THR A 192 -13.58 14.93 -7.04
N LEU A 193 -12.24 14.84 -7.00
CA LEU A 193 -11.38 15.68 -7.82
C LEU A 193 -11.53 15.37 -9.31
N SER A 194 -11.65 14.08 -9.67
CA SER A 194 -11.88 13.61 -11.04
C SER A 194 -13.18 14.19 -11.62
N GLU A 195 -14.26 14.21 -10.85
CA GLU A 195 -15.52 14.86 -11.25
C GLU A 195 -15.32 16.36 -11.52
N GLN A 196 -14.65 17.08 -10.62
CA GLN A 196 -14.36 18.52 -10.80
C GLN A 196 -13.47 18.80 -12.02
N LEU A 197 -12.48 17.96 -12.29
CA LEU A 197 -11.63 18.10 -13.49
C LEU A 197 -12.42 17.79 -14.77
N ARG A 198 -13.36 16.85 -14.72
CA ARG A 198 -14.24 16.54 -15.84
C ARG A 198 -15.19 17.71 -16.14
N GLU A 199 -15.76 18.34 -15.12
CA GLU A 199 -16.55 19.56 -15.25
C GLU A 199 -15.73 20.71 -15.84
N ALA A 200 -14.45 20.81 -15.47
CA ALA A 200 -13.51 21.78 -16.04
C ALA A 200 -13.02 21.43 -17.46
N GLY A 201 -13.41 20.28 -18.02
CA GLY A 201 -13.02 19.83 -19.36
C GLY A 201 -11.56 19.38 -19.47
N ILE A 202 -10.93 18.98 -18.37
CA ILE A 202 -9.51 18.58 -18.32
C ILE A 202 -9.42 17.05 -18.44
N PRO A 203 -8.79 16.50 -19.50
CA PRO A 203 -8.56 15.06 -19.61
C PRO A 203 -7.56 14.63 -18.54
N HIS A 204 -7.90 13.58 -17.80
CA HIS A 204 -7.10 13.08 -16.69
C HIS A 204 -7.29 11.57 -16.49
N GLU A 205 -6.32 10.95 -15.83
CA GLU A 205 -6.34 9.53 -15.46
C GLU A 205 -6.30 9.38 -13.93
N VAL A 206 -6.98 8.39 -13.38
CA VAL A 206 -7.07 8.15 -11.92
C VAL A 206 -6.47 6.80 -11.53
N LEU A 207 -5.64 6.80 -10.48
CA LEU A 207 -4.95 5.62 -9.95
C LEU A 207 -5.41 5.36 -8.51
N ASN A 208 -6.19 4.30 -8.30
CA ASN A 208 -6.91 4.02 -7.05
C ASN A 208 -6.28 2.91 -6.18
N ALA A 209 -5.05 2.45 -6.48
CA ALA A 209 -4.31 1.39 -5.78
C ALA A 209 -5.11 0.08 -5.59
N LYS A 210 -6.05 -0.21 -6.49
CA LYS A 210 -6.83 -1.46 -6.43
C LYS A 210 -6.02 -2.61 -7.04
N PRO A 211 -5.97 -3.81 -6.42
CA PRO A 211 -5.17 -4.94 -6.91
C PRO A 211 -5.44 -5.28 -8.39
N GLU A 212 -6.70 -5.20 -8.81
CA GLU A 212 -7.14 -5.46 -10.18
C GLU A 212 -6.56 -4.47 -11.21
N ASN A 213 -6.15 -3.28 -10.77
CA ASN A 213 -5.69 -2.18 -11.61
C ASN A 213 -4.17 -1.99 -11.57
N VAL A 214 -3.41 -2.74 -10.76
CA VAL A 214 -1.96 -2.48 -10.55
C VAL A 214 -1.18 -2.51 -11.86
N GLU A 215 -1.46 -3.46 -12.76
CA GLU A 215 -0.81 -3.51 -14.07
C GLU A 215 -1.11 -2.24 -14.89
N ARG A 216 -2.39 -1.87 -14.99
CA ARG A 216 -2.83 -0.68 -15.72
C ARG A 216 -2.35 0.63 -15.08
N GLU A 217 -2.18 0.65 -13.76
CA GLU A 217 -1.62 1.79 -13.04
C GLU A 217 -0.18 2.04 -13.47
N ALA A 218 0.63 0.98 -13.59
CA ALA A 218 2.00 1.13 -14.09
C ALA A 218 2.03 1.69 -15.52
N GLU A 219 1.09 1.29 -16.39
CA GLU A 219 0.96 1.81 -17.76
C GLU A 219 0.69 3.31 -17.78
N ILE A 220 -0.29 3.76 -16.99
CA ILE A 220 -0.66 5.18 -16.91
C ILE A 220 0.49 6.01 -16.32
N VAL A 221 1.14 5.51 -15.25
CA VAL A 221 2.23 6.23 -14.57
C VAL A 221 3.43 6.41 -15.49
N ALA A 222 3.76 5.39 -16.28
CA ALA A 222 4.85 5.44 -17.26
C ALA A 222 4.65 6.55 -18.31
N GLN A 223 3.38 6.93 -18.59
CA GLN A 223 3.02 7.99 -19.54
C GLN A 223 2.67 9.32 -18.89
N SER A 224 2.66 9.41 -17.56
CA SER A 224 2.28 10.63 -16.82
C SER A 224 3.25 11.81 -17.01
N GLY A 225 4.43 11.57 -17.62
CA GLY A 225 5.41 12.61 -17.94
C GLY A 225 5.25 13.24 -19.32
N ARG A 226 4.22 12.86 -20.09
CA ARG A 226 3.90 13.38 -21.42
C ARG A 226 3.27 14.77 -21.38
N LEU A 227 3.30 15.49 -22.50
CA LEU A 227 2.77 16.85 -22.60
C LEU A 227 1.28 16.89 -22.23
N GLY A 228 0.92 17.81 -21.34
CA GLY A 228 -0.46 18.02 -20.92
C GLY A 228 -1.09 16.87 -20.12
N ALA A 229 -0.36 15.80 -19.81
CA ALA A 229 -0.88 14.68 -19.04
C ALA A 229 -1.23 15.12 -17.61
N VAL A 230 -2.43 14.78 -17.15
CA VAL A 230 -2.88 15.00 -15.77
C VAL A 230 -3.21 13.65 -15.16
N THR A 231 -2.52 13.30 -14.08
CA THR A 231 -2.69 12.01 -13.40
C THR A 231 -3.01 12.26 -11.93
N ILE A 232 -4.10 11.67 -11.46
CA ILE A 232 -4.48 11.65 -10.04
C ILE A 232 -4.04 10.31 -9.45
N ALA A 233 -3.27 10.36 -8.36
CA ALA A 233 -2.79 9.20 -7.64
C ALA A 233 -3.31 9.22 -6.20
N THR A 234 -4.07 8.20 -5.82
CA THR A 234 -4.42 7.94 -4.42
C THR A 234 -3.18 7.44 -3.66
N ASN A 235 -2.88 8.05 -2.52
CA ASN A 235 -1.73 7.75 -1.67
C ASN A 235 -0.41 7.59 -2.45
N MET A 236 0.04 6.34 -2.58
CA MET A 236 1.24 5.95 -3.29
C MET A 236 0.93 5.04 -4.49
N ALA A 237 -0.24 5.19 -5.11
CA ALA A 237 -0.54 4.52 -6.38
C ALA A 237 0.55 4.83 -7.42
N GLY A 238 0.88 3.84 -8.26
CA GLY A 238 2.02 3.98 -9.17
C GLY A 238 3.41 3.95 -8.51
N ARG A 239 3.54 3.37 -7.31
CA ARG A 239 4.85 3.10 -6.70
C ARG A 239 5.59 2.00 -7.45
N GLY A 240 6.89 2.19 -7.65
CA GLY A 240 7.74 1.29 -8.42
C GLY A 240 7.92 1.71 -9.89
N THR A 241 7.00 2.52 -10.44
CA THR A 241 7.12 3.02 -11.82
C THR A 241 7.66 4.46 -11.83
N ASP A 242 8.65 4.67 -12.69
CA ASP A 242 9.32 5.95 -12.87
C ASP A 242 8.56 6.83 -13.86
N ILE A 243 8.29 8.08 -13.48
CA ILE A 243 7.72 9.09 -14.38
C ILE A 243 8.87 9.78 -15.10
N ILE A 244 9.02 9.46 -16.38
CA ILE A 244 10.04 10.03 -17.26
C ILE A 244 9.40 11.14 -18.09
N LEU A 245 10.02 12.33 -18.12
CA LEU A 245 9.54 13.43 -18.95
C LEU A 245 9.55 13.04 -20.43
N GLY A 246 8.44 13.24 -21.12
CA GLY A 246 8.22 12.80 -22.52
C GLY A 246 7.67 11.39 -22.67
N GLY A 247 7.46 10.65 -21.57
CA GLY A 247 6.98 9.26 -21.59
C GLY A 247 8.11 8.23 -21.60
N ASN A 248 7.78 6.98 -21.22
CA ASN A 248 8.75 5.89 -21.15
C ASN A 248 8.71 4.99 -22.40
N ALA A 249 9.67 5.19 -23.31
CA ALA A 249 9.78 4.41 -24.55
C ALA A 249 10.03 2.92 -24.33
N GLU A 250 10.90 2.56 -23.39
CA GLU A 250 11.20 1.15 -23.06
C GLU A 250 9.94 0.44 -22.53
N PHE A 251 9.14 1.13 -21.70
CA PHE A 251 7.89 0.58 -21.19
C PHE A 251 6.85 0.38 -22.31
N MET A 252 6.72 1.34 -23.24
CA MET A 252 5.83 1.19 -24.41
C MET A 252 6.28 0.04 -25.32
N ALA A 253 7.59 -0.11 -25.53
CA ALA A 253 8.14 -1.21 -26.31
C ALA A 253 7.83 -2.58 -25.68
N ARG A 254 7.97 -2.69 -24.35
CA ARG A 254 7.60 -3.90 -23.60
C ARG A 254 6.11 -4.20 -23.76
N LEU A 255 5.23 -3.21 -23.63
CA LEU A 255 3.79 -3.38 -23.81
C LEU A 255 3.44 -3.87 -25.22
N LYS A 256 4.06 -3.29 -26.25
CA LYS A 256 3.79 -3.70 -27.63
C LYS A 256 4.27 -5.11 -27.92
N LEU A 257 5.43 -5.50 -27.39
CA LEU A 257 5.93 -6.86 -27.48
C LEU A 257 5.02 -7.84 -26.71
N ARG A 258 4.56 -7.46 -25.50
CA ARG A 258 3.60 -8.23 -24.69
C ARG A 258 2.30 -8.51 -25.44
N GLU A 259 1.73 -7.49 -26.06
CA GLU A 259 0.48 -7.57 -26.84
C GLU A 259 0.58 -8.58 -27.99
N MET A 260 1.74 -8.68 -28.65
CA MET A 260 1.96 -9.57 -29.79
C MET A 260 2.37 -11.00 -29.38
N LEU A 261 3.11 -11.12 -28.28
CA LEU A 261 3.69 -12.38 -27.82
C LEU A 261 2.72 -13.19 -26.96
N MET A 262 2.11 -12.58 -25.93
CA MET A 262 1.34 -13.29 -24.90
C MET A 262 0.18 -14.13 -25.46
N PRO A 263 -0.65 -13.63 -26.40
CA PRO A 263 -1.76 -14.41 -26.93
C PRO A 263 -1.34 -15.70 -27.68
N ARG A 264 -0.08 -15.78 -28.12
CA ARG A 264 0.46 -16.93 -28.86
C ARG A 264 1.13 -17.97 -27.97
N ILE A 265 1.70 -17.56 -26.83
CA ILE A 265 2.49 -18.46 -25.96
C ILE A 265 1.77 -18.89 -24.68
N VAL A 266 0.85 -18.07 -24.15
CA VAL A 266 0.21 -18.34 -22.86
C VAL A 266 -0.97 -19.28 -23.00
N ASN A 267 -1.04 -20.28 -22.11
CA ASN A 267 -2.22 -21.15 -21.99
C ASN A 267 -3.36 -20.41 -21.24
N PRO A 268 -4.55 -20.21 -21.86
CA PRO A 268 -5.64 -19.47 -21.24
C PRO A 268 -6.34 -20.18 -20.05
N VAL A 269 -5.92 -21.39 -19.68
CA VAL A 269 -6.56 -22.20 -18.62
C VAL A 269 -5.92 -21.98 -17.23
N ASP A 270 -4.74 -21.37 -17.15
CA ASP A 270 -3.94 -21.25 -15.91
C ASP A 270 -4.39 -20.14 -14.93
N GLY A 271 -5.67 -19.77 -14.96
CA GLY A 271 -6.26 -19.03 -13.85
C GLY A 271 -6.35 -19.96 -12.63
N VAL A 272 -5.73 -19.58 -11.51
CA VAL A 272 -5.92 -20.25 -10.22
C VAL A 272 -7.42 -20.41 -9.98
N ILE A 273 -7.92 -21.66 -9.90
CA ILE A 273 -9.33 -21.95 -9.63
C ILE A 273 -9.59 -21.64 -8.15
N VAL A 274 -9.79 -20.36 -7.84
CA VAL A 274 -10.31 -19.94 -6.54
C VAL A 274 -11.84 -19.98 -6.66
N SER A 275 -12.41 -21.12 -6.26
CA SER A 275 -13.86 -21.39 -6.19
C SER A 275 -14.58 -21.61 -7.53
N LYS A 276 -15.32 -22.72 -7.63
CA LYS A 276 -16.14 -23.17 -8.78
C LYS A 276 -17.28 -22.21 -9.20
N LYS A 277 -17.44 -21.05 -8.58
CA LYS A 277 -18.63 -20.19 -8.78
C LYS A 277 -18.48 -19.07 -9.82
N GLN A 278 -17.27 -18.67 -10.22
CA GLN A 278 -17.08 -17.70 -11.30
C GLN A 278 -15.82 -18.05 -12.10
N LEU A 279 -15.94 -18.23 -13.42
CA LEU A 279 -14.79 -18.25 -14.32
C LEU A 279 -14.10 -16.88 -14.22
N PRO A 280 -12.77 -16.82 -14.03
CA PRO A 280 -12.07 -15.55 -14.06
C PRO A 280 -12.33 -14.86 -15.41
N PRO A 281 -12.47 -13.52 -15.44
CA PRO A 281 -12.65 -12.80 -16.70
C PRO A 281 -11.49 -13.13 -17.64
N ARG A 282 -11.79 -13.38 -18.94
CA ARG A 282 -10.75 -13.60 -19.95
C ARG A 282 -9.88 -12.34 -20.02
N LYS A 283 -8.64 -12.44 -19.51
CA LYS A 283 -7.68 -11.34 -19.53
C LYS A 283 -7.31 -11.05 -20.99
N THR A 284 -7.47 -9.80 -21.41
CA THR A 284 -7.09 -9.34 -22.75
C THR A 284 -5.77 -8.61 -22.66
N TRP A 285 -4.72 -9.11 -23.33
CA TRP A 285 -3.43 -8.42 -23.46
C TRP A 285 -3.43 -7.26 -24.46
N LYS A 286 -4.61 -6.83 -24.92
CA LYS A 286 -4.75 -5.67 -25.79
C LYS A 286 -4.47 -4.40 -24.99
N THR A 287 -3.64 -3.55 -25.57
CA THR A 287 -3.26 -2.27 -24.98
C THR A 287 -4.10 -1.15 -25.60
N ASN A 288 -4.26 -0.03 -24.88
CA ASN A 288 -4.98 1.11 -25.42
C ASN A 288 -4.11 1.81 -26.48
N GLU A 289 -4.62 1.96 -27.69
CA GLU A 289 -3.87 2.56 -28.82
C GLU A 289 -3.41 3.99 -28.53
N SER A 290 -4.16 4.73 -27.68
CA SER A 290 -3.80 6.10 -27.27
C SER A 290 -2.50 6.18 -26.45
N LEU A 291 -1.99 5.06 -25.94
CA LEU A 291 -0.72 5.03 -25.20
C LEU A 291 0.49 5.21 -26.12
N PHE A 292 0.39 4.78 -27.39
CA PHE A 292 1.51 4.80 -28.31
C PHE A 292 1.62 6.16 -29.03
N PRO A 293 2.84 6.71 -29.16
CA PRO A 293 3.05 8.03 -29.78
C PRO A 293 2.94 7.98 -31.31
N CYS A 294 3.17 6.82 -31.92
CA CYS A 294 3.15 6.62 -33.37
C CYS A 294 2.79 5.17 -33.71
N GLU A 295 2.39 4.94 -34.96
CA GLU A 295 2.39 3.61 -35.55
C GLU A 295 3.84 3.19 -35.88
N LEU A 296 4.16 1.91 -35.70
CA LEU A 296 5.49 1.37 -35.97
C LEU A 296 5.73 1.22 -37.47
N SER A 297 6.98 1.34 -37.90
CA SER A 297 7.35 1.07 -39.30
C SER A 297 7.06 -0.37 -39.72
N GLU A 298 6.82 -0.60 -41.02
CA GLU A 298 6.58 -1.94 -41.56
C GLU A 298 7.78 -2.88 -41.30
N ASP A 299 9.00 -2.34 -41.36
CA ASP A 299 10.24 -3.07 -41.07
C ASP A 299 10.29 -3.57 -39.62
N THR A 300 9.92 -2.71 -38.67
CA THR A 300 9.88 -3.07 -37.24
C THR A 300 8.75 -4.04 -36.96
N LEU A 301 7.57 -3.86 -37.56
CA LEU A 301 6.47 -4.81 -37.47
C LEU A 301 6.84 -6.20 -38.01
N SER A 302 7.57 -6.28 -39.13
CA SER A 302 8.07 -7.56 -39.65
C SER A 302 9.04 -8.20 -38.65
N CYS A 303 10.01 -7.44 -38.15
CA CYS A 303 11.00 -7.94 -37.20
C CYS A 303 10.37 -8.51 -35.91
N ILE A 304 9.28 -7.90 -35.43
CA ILE A 304 8.53 -8.39 -34.26
C ILE A 304 7.82 -9.71 -34.59
N LYS A 305 7.16 -9.79 -35.74
CA LYS A 305 6.46 -11.01 -36.16
C LYS A 305 7.44 -12.17 -36.28
N ASP A 306 8.59 -11.94 -36.90
CA ASP A 306 9.64 -12.95 -37.04
C ASP A 306 10.16 -13.41 -35.66
N ALA A 307 10.42 -12.46 -34.74
CA ALA A 307 10.87 -12.78 -33.39
C ALA A 307 9.82 -13.57 -32.58
N VAL A 308 8.55 -13.21 -32.71
CA VAL A 308 7.44 -13.92 -32.05
C VAL A 308 7.26 -15.32 -32.65
N GLU A 309 7.44 -15.50 -33.96
CA GLU A 309 7.37 -16.81 -34.60
C GLU A 309 8.51 -17.74 -34.13
N VAL A 310 9.73 -17.22 -34.00
CA VAL A 310 10.85 -17.97 -33.40
C VAL A 310 10.51 -18.39 -31.96
N ALA A 311 9.95 -17.47 -31.17
CA ALA A 311 9.55 -17.77 -29.79
C ALA A 311 8.45 -18.82 -29.70
N VAL A 312 7.43 -18.76 -30.57
CA VAL A 312 6.34 -19.75 -30.61
C VAL A 312 6.85 -21.12 -31.03
N LYS A 313 7.80 -21.17 -31.97
CA LYS A 313 8.40 -22.43 -32.44
C LYS A 313 9.17 -23.16 -31.33
N GLU A 314 9.93 -22.41 -30.53
CA GLU A 314 10.78 -22.99 -29.48
C GLU A 314 10.01 -23.23 -28.17
N TRP A 315 9.19 -22.26 -27.74
CA TRP A 315 8.47 -22.36 -26.47
C TRP A 315 7.15 -23.12 -26.58
N GLY A 316 6.63 -23.31 -27.78
CA GLY A 316 5.35 -23.94 -28.06
C GLY A 316 4.18 -22.96 -28.10
N GLU A 317 3.18 -23.26 -28.93
CA GLU A 317 1.96 -22.46 -29.02
C GLU A 317 1.05 -22.75 -27.83
N LYS A 318 0.70 -21.71 -27.05
CA LYS A 318 -0.19 -21.78 -25.87
C LYS A 318 0.22 -22.84 -24.84
N SER A 319 1.52 -23.03 -24.65
CA SER A 319 2.11 -24.06 -23.78
C SER A 319 2.47 -23.53 -22.39
N LEU A 320 2.81 -22.24 -22.26
CA LEU A 320 3.43 -21.71 -21.05
C LEU A 320 2.40 -21.17 -20.03
N PRO A 321 2.69 -21.31 -18.73
CA PRO A 321 2.02 -20.53 -17.68
C PRO A 321 2.27 -19.03 -17.85
N GLU A 322 1.30 -18.19 -17.44
CA GLU A 322 1.40 -16.72 -17.53
C GLU A 322 2.62 -16.18 -16.80
N LEU A 323 2.89 -16.69 -15.58
CA LEU A 323 4.02 -16.25 -14.76
C LEU A 323 5.37 -16.49 -15.45
N GLU A 324 5.53 -17.66 -16.06
CA GLU A 324 6.75 -18.04 -16.76
C GLU A 324 6.92 -17.23 -18.06
N ALA A 325 5.83 -16.99 -18.79
CA ALA A 325 5.83 -16.15 -19.97
C ALA A 325 6.21 -14.69 -19.64
N GLU A 326 5.70 -14.13 -18.54
CA GLU A 326 6.06 -12.79 -18.06
C GLU A 326 7.53 -12.69 -17.62
N GLU A 327 8.05 -13.72 -16.96
CA GLU A 327 9.46 -13.79 -16.57
C GLU A 327 10.37 -13.79 -17.81
N ARG A 328 10.07 -14.62 -18.82
CA ARG A 328 10.81 -14.67 -20.09
C ARG A 328 10.72 -13.36 -20.88
N LEU A 329 9.55 -12.72 -20.89
CA LEU A 329 9.38 -11.38 -21.48
C LEU A 329 10.24 -10.35 -20.74
N SER A 330 10.27 -10.39 -19.40
CA SER A 330 11.09 -9.49 -18.60
C SER A 330 12.58 -9.63 -18.96
N TYR A 331 13.10 -10.85 -19.01
CA TYR A 331 14.49 -11.12 -19.42
C TYR A 331 14.81 -10.67 -20.85
N SER A 332 13.83 -10.75 -21.75
CA SER A 332 13.95 -10.27 -23.13
C SER A 332 14.06 -8.74 -23.20
N CYS A 333 13.43 -8.01 -22.27
CA CYS A 333 13.48 -6.55 -22.19
C CYS A 333 14.72 -6.01 -21.45
N GLU A 334 15.50 -6.87 -20.80
CA GLU A 334 16.72 -6.49 -20.07
C GLU A 334 17.93 -6.30 -20.98
N LYS A 335 18.93 -5.53 -20.52
CA LYS A 335 20.19 -5.26 -21.24
C LYS A 335 21.30 -6.29 -20.94
N GLY A 336 21.04 -7.30 -20.12
CA GLY A 336 22.03 -8.29 -19.70
C GLY A 336 22.38 -9.30 -20.81
N PRO A 337 23.61 -9.84 -20.85
CA PRO A 337 23.97 -10.87 -21.82
C PRO A 337 23.11 -12.13 -21.61
N THR A 338 22.64 -12.74 -22.70
CA THR A 338 21.89 -14.00 -22.66
C THR A 338 22.56 -15.05 -23.55
N ARG A 339 22.41 -16.32 -23.18
CA ARG A 339 22.82 -17.46 -24.01
C ARG A 339 21.67 -18.04 -24.83
N ASP A 340 20.45 -17.62 -24.53
CA ASP A 340 19.23 -18.07 -25.20
C ASP A 340 19.01 -17.25 -26.49
N GLU A 341 18.97 -17.94 -27.63
CA GLU A 341 18.78 -17.35 -28.96
C GLU A 341 17.39 -16.71 -29.13
N VAL A 342 16.35 -17.26 -28.50
CA VAL A 342 14.99 -16.71 -28.54
C VAL A 342 14.94 -15.38 -27.80
N ILE A 343 15.49 -15.36 -26.58
CA ILE A 343 15.57 -14.14 -25.76
C ILE A 343 16.40 -13.06 -26.48
N ALA A 344 17.49 -13.45 -27.15
CA ALA A 344 18.30 -12.51 -27.94
C ALA A 344 17.53 -11.92 -29.14
N THR A 345 16.74 -12.74 -29.82
CA THR A 345 15.92 -12.31 -30.96
C THR A 345 14.80 -11.37 -30.53
N LEU A 346 14.07 -11.73 -29.46
CA LEU A 346 13.03 -10.88 -28.87
C LEU A 346 13.60 -9.56 -28.35
N ARG A 347 14.80 -9.58 -27.76
CA ARG A 347 15.50 -8.37 -27.33
C ARG A 347 15.85 -7.45 -28.49
N THR A 348 16.27 -8.01 -29.61
CA THR A 348 16.59 -7.23 -30.82
C THR A 348 15.33 -6.54 -31.35
N ALA A 349 14.20 -7.25 -31.38
CA ALA A 349 12.91 -6.66 -31.73
C ALA A 349 12.49 -5.56 -30.72
N PHE A 350 12.63 -5.82 -29.42
CA PHE A 350 12.36 -4.85 -28.36
C PHE A 350 13.17 -3.57 -28.50
N MET A 351 14.49 -3.68 -28.77
CA MET A 351 15.37 -2.52 -28.96
C MET A 351 14.94 -1.68 -30.17
N LYS A 352 14.57 -2.31 -31.30
CA LYS A 352 14.06 -1.58 -32.47
C LYS A 352 12.79 -0.79 -32.18
N ILE A 353 11.83 -1.40 -31.47
CA ILE A 353 10.59 -0.71 -31.05
C ILE A 353 10.94 0.47 -30.13
N ALA A 354 11.80 0.22 -29.15
CA ALA A 354 12.18 1.24 -28.18
C ALA A 354 12.85 2.43 -28.87
N ASP A 355 13.72 2.19 -29.86
CA ASP A 355 14.42 3.23 -30.61
C ASP A 355 13.45 4.08 -31.45
N GLU A 356 12.44 3.49 -32.10
CA GLU A 356 11.40 4.25 -32.82
C GLU A 356 10.61 5.16 -31.86
N PHE A 357 10.13 4.62 -30.75
CA PHE A 357 9.41 5.42 -29.75
C PHE A 357 10.30 6.46 -29.07
N LYS A 358 11.61 6.20 -28.97
CA LYS A 358 12.57 7.12 -28.37
C LYS A 358 12.65 8.44 -29.13
N ILE A 359 12.55 8.42 -30.46
CA ILE A 359 12.56 9.63 -31.29
C ILE A 359 11.46 10.60 -30.86
N TYR A 360 10.23 10.10 -30.71
CA TYR A 360 9.07 10.90 -30.30
C TYR A 360 9.16 11.34 -28.84
N THR A 361 9.49 10.41 -27.94
CA THR A 361 9.59 10.71 -26.50
C THR A 361 10.71 11.71 -26.19
N GLU A 362 11.82 11.72 -26.94
CA GLU A 362 12.88 12.72 -26.79
C GLU A 362 12.46 14.11 -27.27
N GLU A 363 11.71 14.21 -28.38
CA GLU A 363 11.16 15.48 -28.83
C GLU A 363 10.13 16.02 -27.81
N GLU A 364 9.25 15.15 -27.34
CA GLU A 364 8.25 15.47 -26.32
C GLU A 364 8.92 15.89 -25.01
N LYS A 365 9.98 15.19 -24.59
CA LYS A 365 10.80 15.53 -23.42
C LYS A 365 11.34 16.96 -23.50
N LYS A 366 11.87 17.39 -24.66
CA LYS A 366 12.38 18.77 -24.84
C LYS A 366 11.28 19.80 -24.61
N LYS A 367 10.07 19.55 -25.12
CA LYS A 367 8.90 20.41 -24.92
C LYS A 367 8.49 20.45 -23.44
N VAL A 368 8.44 19.30 -22.77
CA VAL A 368 8.11 19.21 -21.33
C VAL A 368 9.15 19.92 -20.46
N ILE A 369 10.43 19.82 -20.78
CA ILE A 369 11.50 20.55 -20.08
C ILE A 369 11.29 22.06 -20.24
N ALA A 370 10.95 22.53 -21.44
CA ALA A 370 10.69 23.94 -21.71
C ALA A 370 9.48 24.49 -20.96
N THR A 371 8.45 23.67 -20.70
CA THR A 371 7.28 24.06 -19.87
C THR A 371 7.55 23.98 -18.36
N GLY A 372 8.75 23.55 -17.95
CA GLY A 372 9.19 23.51 -16.54
C GLY A 372 9.18 22.11 -15.91
N GLY A 373 9.02 21.05 -16.69
CA GLY A 373 9.02 19.66 -16.22
C GLY A 373 7.77 19.26 -15.44
N LEU A 374 7.81 18.13 -14.73
CA LEU A 374 6.65 17.61 -13.99
C LEU A 374 6.27 18.53 -12.81
N HIS A 375 5.01 18.92 -12.74
CA HIS A 375 4.43 19.64 -11.60
C HIS A 375 3.71 18.65 -10.69
N VAL A 376 4.07 18.63 -9.40
CA VAL A 376 3.44 17.76 -8.40
C VAL A 376 2.55 18.58 -7.49
N VAL A 377 1.29 18.19 -7.37
CA VAL A 377 0.27 18.82 -6.53
C VAL A 377 -0.09 17.86 -5.40
N GLY A 378 0.23 18.20 -4.16
CA GLY A 378 -0.29 17.49 -2.99
C GLY A 378 -1.59 18.13 -2.53
N THR A 379 -2.66 17.34 -2.34
CA THR A 379 -3.96 17.88 -1.89
C THR A 379 -4.16 17.83 -0.38
N GLU A 380 -3.26 17.14 0.31
CA GLU A 380 -3.17 17.01 1.78
C GLU A 380 -1.72 16.65 2.14
N ARG A 381 -1.38 16.76 3.43
CA ARG A 381 -0.18 16.13 3.97
C ARG A 381 -0.50 14.71 4.41
N HIS A 382 0.48 13.82 4.32
CA HIS A 382 0.38 12.48 4.87
C HIS A 382 0.81 12.45 6.34
N GLU A 383 0.54 11.33 7.01
CA GLU A 383 0.91 11.09 8.42
C GLU A 383 2.42 11.24 8.68
N SER A 384 3.25 11.09 7.64
CA SER A 384 4.68 11.31 7.72
C SER A 384 5.19 12.17 6.57
N ARG A 385 6.11 13.07 6.90
CA ARG A 385 6.86 13.91 5.95
C ARG A 385 7.64 13.07 4.94
N ARG A 386 8.03 11.85 5.31
CA ARG A 386 8.69 10.91 4.41
C ARG A 386 7.83 10.57 3.20
N ILE A 387 6.52 10.40 3.38
CA ILE A 387 5.58 10.06 2.31
C ILE A 387 5.35 11.29 1.42
N ASP A 388 5.18 12.48 2.02
CA ASP A 388 5.10 13.72 1.25
C ASP A 388 6.35 13.94 0.38
N ASN A 389 7.54 13.67 0.92
CA ASN A 389 8.79 13.77 0.17
C ASN A 389 8.91 12.73 -0.96
N GLN A 390 8.26 11.56 -0.84
CA GLN A 390 8.18 10.60 -1.94
C GLN A 390 7.29 11.12 -3.07
N LEU A 391 6.17 11.78 -2.74
CA LEU A 391 5.33 12.44 -3.72
C LEU A 391 6.09 13.57 -4.43
N ARG A 392 6.75 14.47 -3.68
CA ARG A 392 7.63 15.51 -4.25
C ARG A 392 8.74 14.90 -5.12
N GLY A 393 9.32 13.78 -4.65
CA GLY A 393 10.36 12.99 -5.30
C GLY A 393 9.96 12.36 -6.64
N ARG A 394 8.67 12.37 -7.01
CA ARG A 394 8.24 11.97 -8.36
C ARG A 394 8.69 12.95 -9.43
N SER A 395 8.93 14.21 -9.06
CA SER A 395 9.45 15.26 -9.95
C SER A 395 10.94 15.54 -9.71
N GLY A 396 11.60 16.12 -10.73
CA GLY A 396 13.02 16.53 -10.66
C GLY A 396 14.03 15.38 -10.72
N ARG A 397 13.67 14.26 -11.35
CA ARG A 397 14.53 13.08 -11.48
C ARG A 397 15.70 13.35 -12.40
N GLN A 398 16.87 12.78 -12.09
CA GLN A 398 18.10 12.94 -12.90
C GLN A 398 18.42 14.41 -13.25
N GLY A 399 18.15 15.35 -12.34
CA GLY A 399 18.39 16.77 -12.54
C GLY A 399 17.47 17.45 -13.55
N ASP A 400 16.36 16.81 -13.93
CA ASP A 400 15.32 17.43 -14.75
C ASP A 400 14.67 18.59 -13.97
N PRO A 401 14.15 19.62 -14.67
CA PRO A 401 13.35 20.65 -14.03
C PRO A 401 12.04 20.05 -13.49
N GLY A 402 11.49 20.70 -12.49
CA GLY A 402 10.27 20.25 -11.85
C GLY A 402 9.86 21.18 -10.72
N SER A 403 8.62 21.05 -10.28
CA SER A 403 8.16 21.75 -9.09
C SER A 403 7.18 20.92 -8.29
N SER A 404 7.07 21.20 -7.00
CA SER A 404 6.03 20.63 -6.15
C SER A 404 5.35 21.72 -5.32
N ARG A 405 4.04 21.59 -5.11
CA ARG A 405 3.24 22.49 -4.28
C ARG A 405 2.14 21.70 -3.57
N PHE A 406 1.88 22.02 -2.31
CA PHE A 406 0.80 21.41 -1.53
C PHE A 406 -0.31 22.43 -1.28
N PHE A 407 -1.55 21.99 -1.45
CA PHE A 407 -2.77 22.72 -1.13
C PHE A 407 -3.42 22.03 0.06
N LEU A 408 -3.55 22.74 1.18
CA LEU A 408 -3.95 22.17 2.47
C LEU A 408 -5.19 22.90 2.99
N SER A 409 -5.99 22.24 3.83
CA SER A 409 -7.10 22.85 4.55
C SER A 409 -6.90 22.67 6.05
N LEU A 410 -7.26 23.67 6.86
CA LEU A 410 -7.29 23.52 8.32
C LEU A 410 -8.32 22.47 8.78
N GLU A 411 -9.26 22.09 7.91
CA GLU A 411 -10.23 21.02 8.13
C GLU A 411 -9.70 19.62 7.76
N ASP A 412 -8.50 19.49 7.20
CA ASP A 412 -7.92 18.19 6.87
C ASP A 412 -7.74 17.34 8.14
N ASN A 413 -7.86 16.01 8.00
CA ASN A 413 -7.90 15.07 9.13
C ASN A 413 -6.70 15.20 10.08
N ILE A 414 -5.49 15.36 9.54
CA ILE A 414 -4.26 15.51 10.35
C ILE A 414 -4.37 16.71 11.28
N PHE A 415 -4.84 17.85 10.76
CA PHE A 415 -4.90 19.09 11.54
C PHE A 415 -6.10 19.11 12.49
N ARG A 416 -7.22 18.46 12.12
CA ARG A 416 -8.35 18.28 13.04
C ARG A 416 -8.00 17.43 14.24
N ILE A 417 -7.25 16.34 14.04
CA ILE A 417 -6.94 15.37 15.10
C ILE A 417 -5.74 15.85 15.93
N PHE A 418 -4.69 16.38 15.28
CA PHE A 418 -3.40 16.68 15.92
C PHE A 418 -3.03 18.17 15.99
N GLY A 419 -3.88 19.05 15.45
CA GLY A 419 -3.60 20.49 15.38
C GLY A 419 -3.63 21.24 16.71
N GLY A 420 -4.32 20.70 17.71
CA GLY A 420 -4.46 21.30 19.04
C GLY A 420 -4.98 22.74 19.03
N ASP A 421 -4.75 23.46 20.13
CA ASP A 421 -5.32 24.81 20.36
C ASP A 421 -4.77 25.87 19.40
N ARG A 422 -3.53 25.71 18.90
CA ARG A 422 -2.91 26.68 17.98
C ARG A 422 -3.63 26.73 16.64
N ILE A 423 -3.95 25.57 16.06
CA ILE A 423 -4.67 25.51 14.79
C ILE A 423 -6.11 25.99 14.97
N GLN A 424 -6.76 25.63 16.09
CA GLN A 424 -8.10 26.13 16.41
C GLN A 424 -8.13 27.66 16.58
N GLY A 425 -7.13 28.25 17.24
CA GLY A 425 -6.99 29.71 17.36
C GLY A 425 -6.79 30.40 16.01
N LEU A 426 -6.01 29.78 15.10
CA LEU A 426 -5.87 30.26 13.73
C LEU A 426 -7.21 30.18 12.97
N MET A 427 -7.97 29.08 13.09
CA MET A 427 -9.29 28.93 12.47
C MET A 427 -10.28 30.01 12.96
N GLN A 428 -10.23 30.39 14.24
CA GLN A 428 -11.09 31.44 14.80
C GLN A 428 -10.66 32.85 14.38
N ALA A 429 -9.35 33.11 14.27
CA ALA A 429 -8.81 34.41 13.87
C ALA A 429 -9.07 34.73 12.39
N PHE A 430 -9.01 33.72 11.51
CA PHE A 430 -9.21 33.89 10.07
C PHE A 430 -10.69 33.71 9.70
N ARG A 431 -11.45 34.81 9.57
CA ARG A 431 -12.90 34.79 9.26
C ARG A 431 -13.25 34.65 7.77
N VAL A 432 -12.27 34.60 6.87
CA VAL A 432 -12.50 34.53 5.43
C VAL A 432 -12.17 33.13 4.93
N GLU A 433 -13.10 32.49 4.21
CA GLU A 433 -13.01 31.08 3.83
C GLU A 433 -12.11 30.83 2.61
N ASP A 434 -12.02 31.81 1.69
CA ASP A 434 -11.50 31.62 0.32
C ASP A 434 -10.15 32.27 0.02
N LEU A 435 -9.46 32.86 1.00
CA LEU A 435 -8.14 33.47 0.78
C LEU A 435 -7.01 32.48 1.10
N PRO A 436 -6.04 32.26 0.18
CA PRO A 436 -4.88 31.44 0.45
C PRO A 436 -3.99 32.10 1.51
N ILE A 437 -3.58 31.32 2.51
CA ILE A 437 -2.67 31.77 3.56
C ILE A 437 -1.30 31.17 3.27
N GLU A 438 -0.41 32.01 2.74
CA GLU A 438 1.00 31.68 2.59
C GLU A 438 1.80 32.35 3.70
N SER A 439 2.14 31.60 4.76
CA SER A 439 2.95 32.11 5.87
C SER A 439 3.92 31.06 6.37
N LYS A 440 5.19 31.46 6.52
CA LYS A 440 6.24 30.63 7.11
C LYS A 440 5.90 30.20 8.54
N MET A 441 5.14 31.01 9.29
CA MET A 441 4.70 30.66 10.64
C MET A 441 3.68 29.52 10.62
N LEU A 442 2.74 29.56 9.66
CA LEU A 442 1.74 28.52 9.48
C LEU A 442 2.39 27.21 9.06
N THR A 443 3.28 27.23 8.07
CA THR A 443 4.02 26.02 7.63
C THR A 443 4.74 25.34 8.80
N ARG A 444 5.37 26.12 9.70
CA ARG A 444 6.02 25.57 10.91
C ARG A 444 5.02 24.90 11.87
N ALA A 445 3.85 25.49 12.07
CA ALA A 445 2.82 24.89 12.92
C ALA A 445 2.27 23.58 12.33
N LEU A 446 2.13 23.51 10.99
CA LEU A 446 1.73 22.27 10.30
C LEU A 446 2.83 21.21 10.38
N ASP A 447 4.10 21.60 10.26
CA ASP A 447 5.25 20.71 10.46
C ASP A 447 5.29 20.15 11.89
N GLU A 448 4.98 20.96 12.91
CA GLU A 448 4.88 20.52 14.31
C GLU A 448 3.75 19.49 14.50
N ALA A 449 2.57 19.75 13.93
CA ALA A 449 1.45 18.82 13.98
C ALA A 449 1.82 17.47 13.34
N GLN A 450 2.45 17.50 12.15
CA GLN A 450 2.89 16.29 11.45
C GLN A 450 3.94 15.50 12.25
N ARG A 451 4.90 16.17 12.90
CA ARG A 451 5.88 15.49 13.78
C ARG A 451 5.22 14.79 14.97
N LYS A 452 4.14 15.34 15.52
CA LYS A 452 3.38 14.66 16.59
C LYS A 452 2.75 13.37 16.09
N VAL A 453 2.21 13.37 14.86
CA VAL A 453 1.66 12.17 14.21
C VAL A 453 2.76 11.12 14.01
N GLU A 454 3.93 11.54 13.52
CA GLU A 454 5.08 10.65 13.33
C GLU A 454 5.51 9.98 14.65
N ASN A 455 5.63 10.76 15.73
CA ASN A 455 5.97 10.25 17.06
C ASN A 455 4.91 9.28 17.59
N TYR A 456 3.62 9.61 17.42
CA TYR A 456 2.52 8.73 17.82
C TYR A 456 2.62 7.35 17.15
N PHE A 457 2.85 7.30 15.83
CA PHE A 457 3.02 6.03 15.13
C PHE A 457 4.35 5.34 15.44
N PHE A 458 5.41 6.09 15.74
CA PHE A 458 6.67 5.53 16.21
C PHE A 458 6.48 4.79 17.54
N ASP A 459 5.78 5.39 18.51
CA ASP A 459 5.52 4.77 19.81
C ASP A 459 4.69 3.48 19.67
N ILE A 460 3.67 3.48 18.80
CA ILE A 460 2.90 2.26 18.47
C ILE A 460 3.81 1.16 17.93
N ARG A 461 4.68 1.47 16.96
CA ARG A 461 5.59 0.48 16.38
C ARG A 461 6.60 -0.04 17.40
N LYS A 462 7.08 0.84 18.28
CA LYS A 462 8.00 0.49 19.36
C LYS A 462 7.34 -0.47 20.35
N GLN A 463 6.13 -0.15 20.81
CA GLN A 463 5.38 -1.04 21.71
C GLN A 463 5.13 -2.41 21.05
N LEU A 464 4.68 -2.44 19.79
CA LEU A 464 4.46 -3.68 19.06
C LEU A 464 5.74 -4.52 18.96
N PHE A 465 6.89 -3.88 18.73
CA PHE A 465 8.19 -4.55 18.71
C PHE A 465 8.56 -5.14 20.07
N GLU A 466 8.42 -4.37 21.16
CA GLU A 466 8.71 -4.84 22.53
C GLU A 466 7.84 -6.04 22.92
N TYR A 467 6.54 -6.02 22.57
CA TYR A 467 5.66 -7.18 22.78
C TYR A 467 6.07 -8.38 21.93
N ASP A 468 6.41 -8.18 20.65
CA ASP A 468 6.83 -9.28 19.78
C ASP A 468 8.21 -9.83 20.14
N GLU A 469 9.10 -9.09 20.83
CA GLU A 469 10.38 -9.64 21.33
C GLU A 469 10.16 -10.77 22.35
N VAL A 470 9.17 -10.62 23.24
CA VAL A 470 8.82 -11.68 24.21
C VAL A 470 8.29 -12.91 23.48
N LEU A 471 7.36 -12.71 22.54
CA LEU A 471 6.80 -13.80 21.73
C LEU A 471 7.84 -14.43 20.81
N ASN A 472 8.78 -13.65 20.29
CA ASN A 472 9.87 -14.15 19.44
C ASN A 472 10.77 -15.11 20.21
N SER A 473 11.11 -14.81 21.47
CA SER A 473 11.92 -15.72 22.29
C SER A 473 11.25 -17.09 22.48
N GLN A 474 9.94 -17.09 22.76
CA GLN A 474 9.16 -18.33 22.87
C GLN A 474 9.09 -19.07 21.53
N ARG A 475 8.81 -18.32 20.45
CA ARG A 475 8.74 -18.85 19.08
C ARG A 475 10.06 -19.49 18.67
N ASP A 476 11.19 -18.87 18.94
CA ASP A 476 12.50 -19.39 18.57
C ASP A 476 12.79 -20.72 19.25
N ARG A 477 12.41 -20.88 20.52
CA ARG A 477 12.52 -22.17 21.25
C ARG A 477 11.63 -23.24 20.63
N VAL A 478 10.33 -22.94 20.45
CA VAL A 478 9.38 -23.90 19.87
C VAL A 478 9.79 -24.28 18.44
N TYR A 479 10.24 -23.33 17.64
CA TYR A 479 10.67 -23.57 16.26
C TYR A 479 12.01 -24.30 16.20
N ALA A 480 12.88 -24.14 17.19
CA ALA A 480 14.10 -24.94 17.32
C ALA A 480 13.77 -26.42 17.60
N GLU A 481 12.91 -26.69 18.59
CA GLU A 481 12.48 -28.07 18.91
C GLU A 481 11.71 -28.72 17.76
N ARG A 482 10.78 -27.98 17.13
CA ARG A 482 10.08 -28.48 15.94
C ARG A 482 11.05 -28.82 14.79
N ARG A 483 12.04 -27.96 14.54
CA ARG A 483 13.06 -28.24 13.51
C ARG A 483 13.93 -29.43 13.90
N ARG A 484 14.32 -29.56 15.17
CA ARG A 484 15.08 -30.71 15.68
C ARG A 484 14.31 -32.01 15.44
N ALA A 485 13.02 -32.05 15.79
CA ALA A 485 12.16 -33.21 15.56
C ALA A 485 11.98 -33.53 14.07
N LEU A 486 11.69 -32.52 13.24
CA LEU A 486 11.45 -32.71 11.81
C LEU A 486 12.71 -33.07 11.00
N ALA A 487 13.90 -32.63 11.43
CA ALA A 487 15.16 -32.91 10.77
C ALA A 487 15.84 -34.18 11.29
N SER A 488 15.39 -34.75 12.42
CA SER A 488 15.98 -35.95 12.98
C SER A 488 15.58 -37.19 12.18
N GLY A 489 16.52 -38.12 12.01
CA GLY A 489 16.24 -39.44 11.43
C GLY A 489 15.49 -40.39 12.39
N SER A 490 15.53 -40.12 13.69
CA SER A 490 14.79 -40.86 14.74
C SER A 490 14.40 -39.94 15.89
N LEU A 491 13.20 -40.13 16.45
CA LEU A 491 12.71 -39.37 17.61
C LEU A 491 12.97 -40.08 18.94
N GLU A 492 13.52 -41.29 18.93
CA GLU A 492 13.66 -42.13 20.12
C GLU A 492 14.45 -41.44 21.23
N SER A 493 15.63 -40.89 20.92
CA SER A 493 16.45 -40.17 21.90
C SER A 493 15.75 -38.96 22.51
N LEU A 494 14.96 -38.23 21.70
CA LEU A 494 14.24 -37.03 22.14
C LEU A 494 13.06 -37.40 23.06
N ILE A 495 12.37 -38.50 22.76
CA ILE A 495 11.26 -39.01 23.57
C ILE A 495 11.79 -39.52 24.93
N VAL A 496 12.93 -40.22 24.93
CA VAL A 496 13.55 -40.69 26.18
C VAL A 496 13.95 -39.51 27.06
N GLU A 497 14.61 -38.49 26.50
CA GLU A 497 14.98 -37.26 27.22
C GLU A 497 13.75 -36.56 27.83
N TYR A 498 12.67 -36.38 27.05
CA TYR A 498 11.44 -35.79 27.58
C TYR A 498 10.74 -36.67 28.62
N ALA A 499 10.81 -37.99 28.49
CA ALA A 499 10.24 -38.91 29.47
C ALA A 499 10.98 -38.82 30.81
N GLU A 500 12.32 -38.77 30.79
CA GLU A 500 13.15 -38.56 31.99
C GLU A 500 12.81 -37.22 32.66
N LEU A 501 12.79 -36.11 31.90
CA LEU A 501 12.43 -34.80 32.42
C LEU A 501 11.01 -34.77 33.03
N THR A 502 10.05 -35.41 32.37
CA THR A 502 8.67 -35.46 32.88
C THR A 502 8.59 -36.30 34.17
N MET A 503 9.36 -37.38 34.26
CA MET A 503 9.42 -38.20 35.49
C MET A 503 10.03 -37.42 36.64
N ASP A 504 11.12 -36.69 36.39
CA ASP A 504 11.76 -35.84 37.38
C ASP A 504 10.80 -34.74 37.88
N ASP A 505 10.10 -34.05 36.97
CA ASP A 505 9.10 -33.03 37.31
C ASP A 505 7.96 -33.59 38.16
N ILE A 506 7.50 -34.82 37.89
CA ILE A 506 6.44 -35.48 38.68
C ILE A 506 6.93 -35.86 40.08
N LEU A 507 8.22 -36.19 40.23
CA LEU A 507 8.82 -36.62 41.49
C LEU A 507 9.29 -35.46 42.38
N GLU A 508 9.54 -34.28 41.80
CA GLU A 508 9.92 -33.05 42.52
C GLU A 508 8.71 -32.25 43.07
N VAL A 509 7.48 -32.63 42.73
CA VAL A 509 6.22 -32.16 43.35
C VAL A 509 5.94 -32.95 44.64
#